data_AF-A0A3D2IPC1-F1
#
_entry.id   AF-A0A3D2IPC1-F1
#
_cell.length_a   1.000
_cell.length_b   1.000
_cell.length_c   1.000
_cell.angle_alpha   90.00
_cell.angle_beta   90.00
_cell.angle_gamma   90.00
#
_symmetry.space_group_name_H-M   'P 1'
#
loop_
_entity.id
_entity.type
_entity.pdbx_description
1 polymer ?
#
loop_
_entity_poly.entity_id
_entity_poly.type
_entity_poly.pdbx_seq_one_letter_code
_entity_poly.pdbx_strand_id
1 'polypeptide(L)' 'MLVNTKARIGVFAIALGAYLPQFPSLVPEFEEQYKTFQTKLPDTVEIIDGGIVTTKEL' A
#
# COMPACT_ATOMS: atom_id res chain seq x y z
N MET A 1 -20.69 16.38 -22.52
CA MET A 1 -20.12 15.01 -22.48
C MET A 1 -19.37 14.88 -21.17
N LEU A 2 -19.81 14.02 -20.26
CA LEU A 2 -19.11 13.78 -18.99
C LEU A 2 -17.98 12.79 -19.28
N VAL A 3 -16.73 13.20 -19.06
CA VAL A 3 -15.56 12.33 -19.20
C VAL A 3 -15.58 11.29 -18.09
N ASN A 4 -15.65 10.01 -18.46
CA ASN A 4 -15.71 8.90 -17.50
C ASN A 4 -14.30 8.47 -17.09
N THR A 5 -13.53 9.42 -16.55
CA THR A 5 -12.13 9.22 -16.15
C THR A 5 -12.06 8.93 -14.67
N LYS A 6 -11.63 7.72 -14.30
CA LYS A 6 -11.27 7.40 -12.91
C LYS A 6 -9.86 7.92 -12.62
N ALA A 7 -9.68 8.58 -11.48
CA ALA A 7 -8.36 8.95 -11.01
C ALA A 7 -7.56 7.69 -10.68
N ARG A 8 -6.30 7.62 -11.13
CA ARG A 8 -5.37 6.52 -10.82
C ARG A 8 -4.49 6.94 -9.66
N ILE A 9 -4.43 6.12 -8.62
CA ILE A 9 -3.58 6.39 -7.45
C ILE A 9 -2.64 5.22 -7.20
N GLY A 10 -1.35 5.52 -7.04
CA GLY A 10 -0.35 4.57 -6.58
C GLY A 10 -0.39 4.49 -5.06
N VAL A 11 -0.50 3.28 -4.52
CA VAL A 11 -0.49 3.03 -3.08
C VAL A 11 0.64 2.07 -2.78
N PHE A 12 1.48 2.41 -1.81
CA PHE A 12 2.56 1.55 -1.34
C PHE A 12 2.81 1.82 0.13
N ALA A 13 3.27 0.80 0.85
CA ALA A 13 3.68 0.94 2.24
C ALA A 13 5.21 0.90 2.32
N ILE A 14 5.79 1.83 3.07
CA ILE A 14 7.23 1.82 3.34
C ILE A 14 7.42 1.16 4.70
N ALA A 15 8.02 -0.02 4.70
CA ALA A 15 8.55 -0.63 5.90
C ALA A 15 10.05 -0.73 5.72
N LEU A 16 10.85 -0.08 6.58
CA LEU A 16 12.29 -0.23 6.51
C LEU A 16 12.61 -1.72 6.69
N GLY A 17 13.11 -2.38 5.63
CA GLY A 17 13.41 -3.82 5.62
C GLY A 17 14.42 -4.25 6.69
N ALA A 18 15.11 -3.30 7.32
CA ALA A 18 15.93 -3.55 8.50
C ALA A 18 15.10 -3.89 9.76
N TYR A 19 13.89 -3.38 9.91
CA TYR A 19 13.07 -3.53 11.13
C TYR A 19 12.15 -4.75 11.07
N LEU A 20 11.60 -5.10 9.91
CA LEU A 20 10.69 -6.26 9.78
C LEU A 20 11.32 -7.59 10.24
N PRO A 21 12.59 -7.93 9.90
CA PRO A 21 13.25 -9.13 10.38
C PRO A 21 13.54 -9.10 11.89
N GLN A 22 13.63 -7.90 12.48
CA GLN A 22 13.80 -7.73 13.93
C GLN A 22 12.48 -7.96 14.69
N PHE A 23 11.33 -7.84 14.02
CA PHE A 23 10.00 -7.99 14.60
C PHE A 23 9.10 -8.89 13.73
N PRO A 24 9.39 -10.20 13.63
CA PRO A 24 8.67 -11.12 12.74
C PRO A 24 7.17 -11.24 13.06
N SER A 25 6.78 -10.99 14.31
CA SER A 25 5.37 -10.97 14.72
C SER A 25 4.59 -9.76 14.16
N LEU A 26 5.26 -8.67 13.79
CA LEU A 26 4.62 -7.46 13.27
C LEU A 26 4.42 -7.50 11.75
N VAL A 27 5.09 -8.42 11.05
CA VAL A 27 4.92 -8.63 9.60
C VAL A 27 3.44 -8.89 9.23
N PRO A 28 2.74 -9.88 9.82
CA PRO A 28 1.33 -10.12 9.48
C PRO A 28 0.41 -8.96 9.87
N GLU A 29 0.71 -8.27 10.97
CA GLU A 29 -0.07 -7.10 11.41
C GLU A 29 0.07 -5.94 10.40
N PHE A 30 1.27 -5.72 9.88
CA PHE A 30 1.54 -4.68 8.90
C PHE A 30 0.85 -4.99 7.55
N GLU A 31 0.90 -6.24 7.09
CA GLU A 31 0.17 -6.68 5.89
C GLU A 31 -1.34 -6.50 6.03
N GLU A 32 -1.90 -6.83 7.20
CA GLU A 32 -3.33 -6.64 7.48
C GLU A 32 -3.72 -5.16 7.51
N GLN A 33 -2.89 -4.32 8.12
CA GLN A 33 -3.10 -2.86 8.14
C GLN A 33 -3.06 -2.28 6.74
N TYR A 34 -2.12 -2.72 5.89
CA TYR A 34 -2.01 -2.27 4.51
C TYR A 34 -3.24 -2.64 3.69
N LYS A 35 -3.69 -3.90 3.79
CA LYS A 35 -4.92 -4.36 3.14
C LYS A 35 -6.15 -3.59 3.63
N THR A 36 -6.25 -3.38 4.94
CA THR A 36 -7.33 -2.60 5.55
C THR A 36 -7.33 -1.16 5.04
N PHE A 37 -6.16 -0.54 4.88
CA PHE A 37 -6.03 0.79 4.31
C PHE A 37 -6.55 0.85 2.87
N GLN A 38 -6.18 -0.11 2.02
CA GLN A 38 -6.66 -0.16 0.63
C GLN A 38 -8.20 -0.20 0.54
N THR A 39 -8.87 -0.92 1.45
CA THR A 39 -10.34 -1.00 1.49
C THR A 39 -11.03 0.28 1.94
N LYS A 40 -10.30 1.23 2.53
CA LYS A 40 -10.85 2.54 2.94
C LYS A 40 -10.89 3.55 1.79
N LEU A 41 -10.25 3.23 0.66
CA LEU A 41 -10.24 4.10 -0.51
C LEU A 41 -11.55 3.94 -1.29
N PRO A 42 -12.07 5.03 -1.89
CA PRO A 42 -13.35 5.01 -2.59
C PRO A 42 -13.27 4.24 -3.92
N ASP A 43 -14.32 3.50 -4.29
CA ASP A 43 -14.40 2.72 -5.56
C ASP A 43 -14.35 3.59 -6.85
N THR A 44 -14.40 4.90 -6.68
CA THR A 44 -14.30 5.90 -7.75
C THR A 44 -12.88 6.06 -8.28
N VAL A 45 -11.86 5.54 -7.58
CA VAL A 45 -10.47 5.57 -8.02
C VAL A 45 -10.00 4.19 -8.47
N GLU A 46 -9.04 4.17 -9.38
CA GLU A 46 -8.31 2.97 -9.77
C GLU A 46 -7.03 2.89 -8.94
N ILE A 47 -6.90 1.85 -8.13
CA ILE A 47 -5.74 1.64 -7.25
C ILE A 47 -4.67 0.87 -8.03
N ILE A 48 -3.46 1.43 -8.06
CA ILE A 48 -2.25 0.75 -8.52
C ILE A 48 -1.47 0.36 -7.27
N ASP A 49 -1.46 -0.93 -6.96
CA ASP A 49 -0.78 -1.47 -5.78
C ASP A 49 0.72 -1.62 -6.04
N GLY A 50 1.53 -0.84 -5.30
CA GLY A 50 2.99 -0.90 -5.27
C GLY A 50 3.55 -1.81 -4.19
N GLY A 51 2.69 -2.43 -3.37
CA GLY A 51 3.07 -3.37 -2.31
C GLY A 51 3.84 -2.74 -1.16
N ILE A 52 4.56 -3.59 -0.42
CA ILE A 52 5.42 -3.19 0.68
C ILE A 52 6.83 -2.96 0.14
N VAL A 53 7.25 -1.70 0.09
CA VAL A 53 8.58 -1.28 -0.32
C VAL A 53 9.51 -1.39 0.89
N THR A 54 10.48 -2.30 0.80
CA THR A 54 11.40 -2.64 1.89
C THR A 54 12.80 -2.07 1.73
N THR A 55 13.12 -1.51 0.57
CA THR A 55 14.42 -0.91 0.25
C THR A 55 14.32 0.60 0.14
N LYS A 56 15.35 1.32 0.59
CA LYS A 56 15.51 2.73 0.25
C LYS A 56 15.72 2.83 -1.27
N GLU A 57 14.93 3.65 -1.96
CA GLU A 57 15.21 3.94 -3.38
C GLU A 57 16.66 4.48 -3.48
N LEU A 58 17.45 3.86 -4.38
CA LEU A 58 18.84 4.20 -4.64
C LEU A 58 18.97 5.54 -5.38
#